data_AF-A0A103PG05-F1
#
_entry.id   AF-A0A103PG05-F1
#
_cell.length_a   1.000
_cell.length_b   1.000
_cell.length_c   1.000
_cell.angle_alpha   90.00
_cell.angle_beta   90.00
_cell.angle_gamma   90.00
#
_symmetry.space_group_name_H-M   'P 1'
#
loop_
_entity.id
_entity.type
_entity.pdbx_description
1 polymer ?
#
loop_
_entity_poly.entity_id
_entity_poly.type
_entity_poly.pdbx_seq_one_letter_code
_entity_poly.pdbx_strand_id
1 'polypeptide(L)'
;MAYRSYYTKEMVKEYTRNLLTEAKWVKEGYIPTIEEHMSVTLVTCAYAMIIAKCYVHGHDSVTEDTFKWVSTYPPLVKASCLILRLMDDIATYKEEQERNHCASSIQCYMKQHGVSEEETREVFSKQVEDAWKVINQESLRPTDVPMPLLMPPINLARVCDELYSRGDDYNHAGKEMIHCIESLLVNPINL
;
A
#
# COMPACT_ATOMS: atom_id res chain seq x y z
N MET A 1 -26.43 -0.58 -3.13
CA MET A 1 -25.88 -0.52 -1.76
C MET A 1 -25.51 -1.88 -1.16
N ALA A 2 -26.37 -2.92 -1.25
CA ALA A 2 -26.09 -4.23 -0.62
C ALA A 2 -24.75 -4.87 -1.04
N TYR A 3 -24.46 -4.91 -2.35
CA TYR A 3 -23.19 -5.48 -2.85
C TYR A 3 -21.96 -4.67 -2.38
N ARG A 4 -22.03 -3.32 -2.38
CA ARG A 4 -20.93 -2.45 -1.92
C ARG A 4 -20.51 -2.77 -0.48
N SER A 5 -21.50 -2.94 0.40
CA SER A 5 -21.27 -3.34 1.79
C SER A 5 -20.71 -4.77 1.90
N TYR A 6 -21.23 -5.70 1.10
CA TYR A 6 -20.77 -7.09 1.08
C TYR A 6 -19.29 -7.19 0.69
N TYR A 7 -18.88 -6.67 -0.47
CA TYR A 7 -17.48 -6.76 -0.93
C TYR A 7 -16.52 -6.06 0.03
N THR A 8 -16.88 -4.90 0.55
CA THR A 8 -16.05 -4.19 1.54
C THR A 8 -15.85 -5.05 2.80
N LYS A 9 -16.90 -5.75 3.27
CA LYS A 9 -16.79 -6.67 4.41
C LYS A 9 -15.91 -7.88 4.09
N GLU A 10 -16.01 -8.45 2.89
CA GLU A 10 -15.15 -9.59 2.49
C GLU A 10 -13.67 -9.19 2.44
N MET A 11 -13.34 -8.02 1.89
CA MET A 11 -11.96 -7.52 1.90
C MET A 11 -11.44 -7.24 3.31
N VAL A 12 -12.29 -6.74 4.22
CA VAL A 12 -11.92 -6.57 5.65
C VAL A 12 -11.64 -7.93 6.31
N LYS A 13 -12.41 -8.97 5.99
CA LYS A 13 -12.16 -10.33 6.50
C LYS A 13 -10.84 -10.88 5.97
N GLU A 14 -10.57 -10.71 4.68
CA GLU A 14 -9.30 -11.12 4.06
C GLU A 14 -8.10 -10.42 4.71
N TYR A 15 -8.19 -9.10 4.85
CA TYR A 15 -7.21 -8.27 5.56
C TYR A 15 -6.93 -8.80 6.97
N THR A 16 -7.99 -9.06 7.76
CA THR A 16 -7.87 -9.55 9.14
C THR A 16 -7.24 -10.94 9.21
N ARG A 17 -7.54 -11.83 8.25
CA ARG A 17 -6.91 -13.16 8.18
C ARG A 17 -5.41 -13.07 7.89
N ASN A 18 -5.00 -12.14 7.03
CA ASN A 18 -3.58 -11.94 6.70
C ASN A 18 -2.82 -11.29 7.87
N LEU A 19 -3.42 -10.33 8.59
CA LEU A 19 -2.85 -9.82 9.85
C LEU A 19 -2.63 -10.94 10.88
N LEU A 20 -3.55 -11.91 10.95
CA LEU A 20 -3.38 -13.06 11.82
C LEU A 20 -2.20 -13.94 11.38
N THR A 21 -1.92 -14.03 10.08
CA THR A 21 -0.74 -14.73 9.55
C THR A 21 0.55 -14.02 9.99
N GLU A 22 0.65 -12.70 9.84
CA GLU A 22 1.79 -11.92 10.33
C GLU A 22 1.99 -12.08 11.85
N ALA A 23 0.91 -12.03 12.63
CA ALA A 23 0.97 -12.23 14.08
C ALA A 23 1.48 -13.63 14.46
N LYS A 24 1.16 -14.67 13.66
CA LYS A 24 1.72 -16.02 13.85
C LYS A 24 3.20 -16.06 13.53
N TRP A 25 3.63 -15.42 12.44
CA TRP A 25 5.05 -15.34 12.08
C TRP A 25 5.87 -14.70 13.20
N VAL A 26 5.38 -13.60 13.77
CA VAL A 26 6.00 -12.95 14.95
C VAL A 26 6.10 -13.93 16.11
N LYS A 27 4.97 -14.57 16.49
CA LYS A 27 4.91 -15.48 17.63
C LYS A 27 5.88 -16.66 17.49
N GLU A 28 6.05 -17.16 16.27
CA GLU A 28 6.87 -18.33 15.96
C GLU A 28 8.32 -17.96 15.62
N GLY A 29 8.65 -16.67 15.53
CA GLY A 29 9.96 -16.20 15.04
C GLY A 29 10.24 -16.62 13.59
N TYR A 30 9.18 -16.85 12.81
CA TYR A 30 9.29 -17.28 11.43
C TYR A 30 9.56 -16.09 10.52
N ILE A 31 10.61 -16.20 9.70
CA ILE A 31 10.90 -15.22 8.64
C ILE A 31 10.63 -15.93 7.30
N PRO A 32 9.55 -15.56 6.58
CA PRO A 32 9.16 -16.17 5.30
C PRO A 32 10.15 -15.87 4.18
N THR A 33 9.95 -16.51 3.01
CA THR A 33 10.56 -16.04 1.76
C THR A 33 9.93 -14.70 1.35
N ILE A 34 10.62 -13.90 0.52
CA ILE A 34 10.07 -12.64 0.03
C ILE A 34 8.77 -12.85 -0.75
N GLU A 35 8.63 -13.95 -1.50
CA GLU A 35 7.40 -14.27 -2.23
C GLU A 35 6.24 -14.60 -1.30
N GLU A 36 6.49 -15.40 -0.26
CA GLU A 36 5.48 -15.72 0.77
C GLU A 36 5.09 -14.46 1.55
N HIS A 37 6.08 -13.66 1.98
CA HIS A 37 5.88 -12.37 2.64
C HIS A 37 4.95 -11.48 1.81
N MET A 38 5.32 -11.21 0.56
CA MET A 38 4.58 -10.29 -0.31
C MET A 38 3.17 -10.79 -0.64
N SER A 39 2.93 -12.10 -0.65
CA SER A 39 1.57 -12.64 -0.82
C SER A 39 0.62 -12.27 0.31
N VAL A 40 1.15 -12.04 1.52
CA VAL A 40 0.40 -11.62 2.71
C VAL A 40 0.41 -10.10 2.84
N THR A 41 1.58 -9.48 2.71
CA THR A 41 1.76 -8.07 3.08
C THR A 41 1.27 -7.07 2.06
N LEU A 42 1.10 -7.49 0.80
CA LEU A 42 0.34 -6.72 -0.19
C LEU A 42 -1.14 -6.62 0.18
N VAL A 43 -1.67 -7.56 0.98
CA VAL A 43 -3.03 -7.46 1.52
C VAL A 43 -3.06 -6.60 2.78
N THR A 44 -2.12 -6.81 3.71
CA THR A 44 -2.06 -6.08 5.00
C THR A 44 -1.58 -4.63 4.89
N CYS A 45 -1.07 -4.20 3.72
CA CYS A 45 -0.89 -2.78 3.42
C CYS A 45 -2.23 -2.02 3.29
N ALA A 46 -3.37 -2.73 3.28
CA ALA A 46 -4.73 -2.19 3.26
C ALA A 46 -5.15 -1.42 1.99
N TYR A 47 -4.25 -1.11 1.05
CA TYR A 47 -4.56 -0.24 -0.10
C TYR A 47 -5.69 -0.76 -0.98
N ALA A 48 -5.70 -2.04 -1.35
CA ALA A 48 -6.82 -2.62 -2.12
C ALA A 48 -8.16 -2.45 -1.38
N MET A 49 -8.19 -2.70 -0.06
CA MET A 49 -9.37 -2.49 0.76
C MET A 49 -9.80 -1.01 0.81
N ILE A 50 -8.86 -0.08 0.93
CA ILE A 50 -9.13 1.37 0.95
C ILE A 50 -9.67 1.83 -0.41
N ILE A 51 -9.10 1.35 -1.52
CA ILE A 51 -9.58 1.62 -2.88
C ILE A 51 -11.05 1.19 -3.02
N ALA A 52 -11.38 -0.03 -2.59
CA ALA A 52 -12.77 -0.49 -2.60
C ALA A 52 -13.69 0.38 -1.73
N LYS A 53 -13.22 0.85 -0.57
CA LYS A 53 -13.97 1.77 0.30
C LYS A 53 -14.23 3.12 -0.36
N CYS A 54 -13.31 3.65 -1.17
CA CYS A 54 -13.53 4.87 -1.94
C CYS A 54 -14.75 4.77 -2.88
N TYR A 55 -15.09 3.57 -3.34
CA TYR A 55 -16.24 3.35 -4.24
C TYR A 55 -17.58 3.19 -3.52
N VAL A 56 -17.60 2.98 -2.21
CA VAL A 56 -18.85 2.74 -1.46
C VAL A 56 -19.84 3.90 -1.63
N HIS A 57 -19.32 5.13 -1.57
CA HIS A 57 -20.08 6.37 -1.75
C HIS A 57 -20.01 6.92 -3.19
N GLY A 58 -19.41 6.18 -4.11
CA GLY A 58 -19.25 6.61 -5.50
C GLY A 58 -20.56 6.70 -6.27
N HIS A 59 -20.53 7.50 -7.33
CA HIS A 59 -21.65 7.78 -8.23
C HIS A 59 -22.07 6.55 -9.05
N ASP A 60 -22.97 6.75 -10.02
CA ASP A 60 -23.63 5.70 -10.80
C ASP A 60 -22.69 4.79 -11.59
N SER A 61 -21.44 5.22 -11.81
CA SER A 61 -20.41 4.43 -12.50
C SER A 61 -19.84 3.28 -11.67
N VAL A 62 -20.09 3.24 -10.35
CA VAL A 62 -19.64 2.15 -9.48
C VAL A 62 -20.63 0.99 -9.55
N THR A 63 -20.16 -0.15 -10.03
CA THR A 63 -20.91 -1.41 -10.16
C THR A 63 -20.31 -2.50 -9.28
N GLU A 64 -20.95 -3.68 -9.24
CA GLU A 64 -20.38 -4.85 -8.56
C GLU A 64 -19.03 -5.26 -9.18
N ASP A 65 -18.90 -5.15 -10.50
CA ASP A 65 -17.70 -5.53 -11.23
C ASP A 65 -16.52 -4.61 -10.89
N THR A 66 -16.75 -3.37 -10.45
CA THR A 66 -15.71 -2.52 -9.88
C THR A 66 -15.05 -3.17 -8.65
N PHE A 67 -15.85 -3.75 -7.75
CA PHE A 67 -15.32 -4.39 -6.54
C PHE A 67 -14.61 -5.71 -6.87
N LYS A 68 -15.16 -6.49 -7.80
CA LYS A 68 -14.50 -7.69 -8.33
C LYS A 68 -13.15 -7.33 -8.95
N TRP A 69 -13.12 -6.28 -9.79
CA TRP A 69 -11.89 -5.78 -10.40
C TRP A 69 -10.85 -5.40 -9.35
N VAL A 70 -11.19 -4.71 -8.25
CA VAL A 70 -10.20 -4.47 -7.18
C VAL A 70 -9.72 -5.76 -6.52
N SER A 71 -10.65 -6.69 -6.24
CA SER A 71 -10.33 -7.94 -5.55
C SER A 71 -9.40 -8.88 -6.33
N THR A 72 -9.27 -8.71 -7.64
CA THR A 72 -8.31 -9.48 -8.45
C THR A 72 -6.90 -8.89 -8.44
N TYR A 73 -6.65 -7.78 -7.73
CA TYR A 73 -5.36 -7.07 -7.71
C TYR A 73 -4.80 -6.83 -9.12
N PRO A 74 -5.53 -6.11 -10.00
CA PRO A 74 -5.10 -5.78 -11.34
C PRO A 74 -3.81 -4.96 -11.28
N PRO A 75 -3.02 -4.89 -12.37
CA PRO A 75 -1.68 -4.32 -12.33
C PRO A 75 -1.61 -2.93 -11.68
N LEU A 76 -2.60 -2.06 -11.92
CA LEU A 76 -2.70 -0.74 -11.28
C LEU A 76 -2.83 -0.82 -9.74
N VAL A 77 -3.74 -1.65 -9.25
CA VAL A 77 -3.98 -1.83 -7.81
C VAL A 77 -2.77 -2.50 -7.16
N LYS A 78 -2.23 -3.54 -7.80
CA LYS A 78 -1.06 -4.27 -7.31
C LYS A 78 0.18 -3.36 -7.24
N ALA A 79 0.40 -2.51 -8.25
CA ALA A 79 1.49 -1.54 -8.24
C ALA A 79 1.34 -0.52 -7.10
N SER A 80 0.13 -0.01 -6.87
CA SER A 80 -0.16 0.89 -5.74
C SER A 80 0.13 0.23 -4.37
N CYS A 81 -0.32 -1.01 -4.16
CA CYS A 81 -0.01 -1.77 -2.95
C CYS A 81 1.49 -2.03 -2.78
N LEU A 82 2.20 -2.32 -3.88
CA LEU A 82 3.63 -2.60 -3.86
C LEU A 82 4.44 -1.36 -3.47
N ILE A 83 4.11 -0.20 -4.05
CA ILE A 83 4.72 1.08 -3.70
C ILE A 83 4.59 1.32 -2.20
N LEU A 84 3.36 1.23 -1.65
CA LEU A 84 3.18 1.39 -0.22
C LEU A 84 4.02 0.41 0.58
N ARG A 85 3.90 -0.89 0.29
CA ARG A 85 4.55 -1.92 1.11
C ARG A 85 6.06 -1.74 1.15
N LEU A 86 6.69 -1.46 0.02
CA LEU A 86 8.13 -1.27 -0.03
C LEU A 86 8.58 0.04 0.60
N MET A 87 7.88 1.15 0.35
CA MET A 87 8.27 2.45 0.92
C MET A 87 8.06 2.49 2.43
N ASP A 88 6.96 1.95 2.93
CA ASP A 88 6.67 1.76 4.36
C ASP A 88 7.82 0.95 5.00
N ASP A 89 8.06 -0.28 4.55
CA ASP A 89 9.11 -1.15 5.10
C ASP A 89 10.52 -0.52 5.03
N ILE A 90 10.83 0.28 4.00
CA ILE A 90 12.09 1.04 3.89
C ILE A 90 12.18 2.11 4.98
N ALA A 91 11.13 2.89 5.15
CA ALA A 91 11.10 4.03 6.07
C ALA A 91 11.05 3.58 7.54
N THR A 92 10.30 2.53 7.84
CA THR A 92 10.02 2.06 9.21
C THR A 92 10.97 0.97 9.68
N TYR A 93 11.81 0.41 8.80
CA TYR A 93 12.65 -0.77 9.04
C TYR A 93 13.24 -0.86 10.45
N LYS A 94 13.99 0.17 10.87
CA LYS A 94 14.75 0.16 12.12
C LYS A 94 13.84 0.15 13.34
N GLU A 95 12.82 0.99 13.35
CA GLU A 95 11.86 1.08 14.46
C GLU A 95 11.06 -0.22 14.60
N GLU A 96 10.67 -0.83 13.48
CA GLU A 96 9.95 -2.09 13.49
C GLU A 96 10.78 -3.25 14.03
N GLN A 97 12.10 -3.23 13.81
CA GLN A 97 13.02 -4.17 14.45
C GLN A 97 13.06 -4.00 15.97
N GLU A 98 13.14 -2.77 16.46
CA GLU A 98 13.26 -2.49 17.90
C GLU A 98 12.04 -2.99 18.69
N ARG A 99 10.86 -2.98 18.08
CA ARG A 99 9.60 -3.43 18.72
C ARG A 99 9.25 -4.90 18.46
N ASN A 100 10.15 -5.70 17.88
CA ASN A 100 9.90 -7.10 17.48
C ASN A 100 8.63 -7.26 16.61
N HIS A 101 8.49 -6.41 15.60
CA HIS A 101 7.40 -6.52 14.65
C HIS A 101 7.55 -7.75 13.73
N CYS A 102 6.54 -8.01 12.89
CA CYS A 102 6.65 -8.99 11.80
C CYS A 102 7.87 -8.67 10.94
N ALA A 103 8.52 -9.73 10.44
CA ALA A 103 9.67 -9.57 9.57
C ALA A 103 9.31 -8.72 8.36
N SER A 104 10.05 -7.65 8.10
CA SER A 104 9.78 -6.76 6.96
C SER A 104 10.24 -7.38 5.64
N SER A 105 9.83 -6.78 4.52
CA SER A 105 10.33 -7.16 3.18
C SER A 105 11.85 -7.12 3.12
N ILE A 106 12.48 -6.16 3.81
CA ILE A 106 13.95 -6.04 3.86
C ILE A 106 14.56 -7.27 4.51
N GLN A 107 14.05 -7.71 5.67
CA GLN A 107 14.58 -8.90 6.35
C GLN A 107 14.36 -10.17 5.54
N CYS A 108 13.17 -10.33 4.97
CA CYS A 108 12.83 -11.50 4.17
C CYS A 108 13.77 -11.60 2.96
N TYR A 109 14.01 -10.49 2.27
CA TYR A 109 14.90 -10.44 1.10
C TYR A 109 16.36 -10.70 1.47
N MET A 110 16.88 -10.02 2.50
CA MET A 110 18.26 -10.23 2.99
C MET A 110 18.48 -11.69 3.42
N LYS A 111 17.53 -12.27 4.15
CA LYS A 111 17.62 -13.68 4.59
C LYS A 111 17.65 -14.64 3.40
N GLN A 112 16.83 -14.40 2.39
CA GLN A 112 16.71 -15.30 1.23
C GLN A 112 17.90 -15.20 0.26
N HIS A 113 18.39 -13.98 0.03
CA HIS A 113 19.41 -13.72 -0.99
C HIS A 113 20.83 -13.55 -0.43
N GLY A 114 20.98 -13.41 0.90
CA GLY A 114 22.28 -13.22 1.54
C GLY A 114 22.95 -11.88 1.22
N VAL A 115 22.15 -10.86 0.90
CA VAL A 115 22.61 -9.51 0.53
C VAL A 115 22.52 -8.55 1.72
N SER A 116 23.17 -7.39 1.59
CA SER A 116 23.14 -6.32 2.58
C SER A 116 21.82 -5.54 2.60
N GLU A 117 21.60 -4.76 3.66
CA GLU A 117 20.47 -3.85 3.76
C GLU A 117 20.51 -2.77 2.67
N GLU A 118 21.71 -2.25 2.37
CA GLU A 118 21.93 -1.23 1.33
C GLU A 118 21.55 -1.75 -0.05
N GLU A 119 22.06 -2.92 -0.44
CA GLU A 119 21.69 -3.58 -1.71
C GLU A 119 20.18 -3.86 -1.78
N THR A 120 19.57 -4.26 -0.66
CA THR A 120 18.12 -4.51 -0.61
C THR A 120 17.32 -3.23 -0.82
N ARG A 121 17.73 -2.12 -0.19
CA ARG A 121 17.09 -0.80 -0.37
C ARG A 121 17.20 -0.30 -1.81
N GLU A 122 18.33 -0.52 -2.47
CA GLU A 122 18.49 -0.19 -3.89
C GLU A 122 17.56 -1.01 -4.79
N VAL A 123 17.49 -2.32 -4.55
CA VAL A 123 16.58 -3.22 -5.29
C VAL A 123 15.12 -2.78 -5.12
N PHE A 124 14.70 -2.48 -3.89
CA PHE A 124 13.32 -2.07 -3.61
C PHE A 124 13.00 -0.67 -4.15
N SER A 125 13.92 0.28 -4.06
CA SER A 125 13.76 1.60 -4.67
C SER A 125 13.53 1.49 -6.18
N LYS A 126 14.29 0.62 -6.86
CA LYS A 126 14.06 0.32 -8.28
C LYS A 126 12.71 -0.35 -8.55
N GLN A 127 12.26 -1.26 -7.69
CA GLN A 127 10.94 -1.87 -7.82
C GLN A 127 9.81 -0.84 -7.64
N VAL A 128 9.98 0.15 -6.75
CA VAL A 128 9.05 1.28 -6.59
C VAL A 128 9.01 2.12 -7.87
N GLU A 129 10.16 2.45 -8.46
CA GLU A 129 10.21 3.16 -9.75
C GLU A 129 9.53 2.38 -10.88
N ASP A 130 9.74 1.06 -10.95
CA ASP A 130 9.12 0.20 -11.95
C ASP A 130 7.60 0.08 -11.72
N ALA A 131 7.14 0.06 -10.47
CA ALA A 131 5.72 0.11 -10.13
C ALA A 131 5.07 1.43 -10.57
N TRP A 132 5.77 2.57 -10.43
CA TRP A 132 5.32 3.85 -10.97
C TRP A 132 5.16 3.83 -12.50
N LYS A 133 6.07 3.15 -13.22
CA LYS A 133 5.93 2.95 -14.69
C LYS A 133 4.69 2.13 -15.02
N VAL A 134 4.38 1.10 -14.24
CA VAL A 134 3.13 0.34 -14.37
C VAL A 134 1.93 1.26 -14.18
N ILE A 135 1.88 2.05 -13.09
CA ILE A 135 0.78 3.00 -12.86
C ILE A 135 0.57 3.93 -14.07
N ASN A 136 1.65 4.49 -14.61
CA ASN A 136 1.59 5.36 -15.79
C ASN A 136 1.01 4.63 -17.01
N GLN A 137 1.49 3.42 -17.31
CA GLN A 137 0.99 2.62 -18.43
C GLN A 137 -0.48 2.24 -18.26
N GLU A 138 -0.88 1.83 -17.05
CA GLU A 138 -2.24 1.44 -16.73
C GLU A 138 -3.22 2.61 -16.80
N SER A 139 -2.77 3.83 -16.46
CA SER A 139 -3.61 5.04 -16.52
C SER A 139 -3.95 5.49 -17.94
N LEU A 140 -3.21 5.03 -18.94
CA LEU A 140 -3.35 5.44 -20.35
C LEU A 140 -4.05 4.40 -21.23
N ARG A 141 -4.24 3.18 -20.73
CA ARG A 141 -4.85 2.09 -21.50
C ARG A 141 -6.33 1.90 -21.16
N PRO A 142 -7.13 1.28 -22.05
CA PRO A 142 -8.47 0.85 -21.70
C PRO A 142 -8.45 -0.12 -20.51
N THR A 143 -9.35 0.09 -19.55
CA THR A 143 -9.51 -0.74 -18.34
C THR A 143 -10.94 -1.26 -18.24
N ASP A 144 -11.13 -2.32 -17.47
CA ASP A 144 -12.46 -2.90 -17.20
C ASP A 144 -13.38 -1.97 -16.37
N VAL A 145 -12.80 -0.91 -15.78
CA VAL A 145 -13.50 0.09 -14.99
C VAL A 145 -13.38 1.49 -15.62
N PRO A 146 -14.38 2.37 -15.45
CA PRO A 146 -14.33 3.76 -15.89
C PRO A 146 -13.11 4.54 -15.35
N MET A 147 -12.56 5.45 -16.16
CA MET A 147 -11.37 6.25 -15.82
C MET A 147 -11.42 6.92 -14.43
N PRO A 148 -12.53 7.54 -13.97
CA PRO A 148 -12.57 8.13 -12.63
C PRO A 148 -12.28 7.14 -11.50
N LEU A 149 -12.51 5.85 -11.72
CA LEU A 149 -12.23 4.78 -10.77
C LEU A 149 -10.75 4.33 -10.80
N LEU A 150 -9.94 4.83 -11.73
CA LEU A 150 -8.49 4.64 -11.69
C LEU A 150 -7.81 5.63 -10.74
N MET A 151 -8.48 6.73 -10.38
CA MET A 151 -7.88 7.78 -9.56
C MET A 151 -7.57 7.35 -8.12
N PRO A 152 -8.39 6.56 -7.41
CA PRO A 152 -8.05 6.15 -6.05
C PRO A 152 -6.73 5.39 -5.91
N PRO A 153 -6.43 4.31 -6.68
CA PRO A 153 -5.11 3.66 -6.58
C PRO A 153 -3.95 4.60 -6.94
N ILE A 154 -4.12 5.48 -7.93
CA ILE A 154 -3.09 6.46 -8.33
C ILE A 154 -2.82 7.46 -7.20
N ASN A 155 -3.88 8.05 -6.64
CA ASN A 155 -3.74 9.07 -5.59
C ASN A 155 -3.22 8.47 -4.29
N LEU A 156 -3.56 7.22 -3.95
CA LEU A 156 -2.97 6.53 -2.81
C LEU A 156 -1.46 6.32 -3.00
N ALA A 157 -1.02 5.92 -4.19
CA ALA A 157 0.41 5.83 -4.48
C ALA A 157 1.11 7.20 -4.34
N ARG A 158 0.49 8.30 -4.79
CA ARG A 158 1.01 9.66 -4.60
C ARG A 158 1.11 10.08 -3.13
N VAL A 159 0.09 9.73 -2.33
CA VAL A 159 0.11 9.99 -0.88
C VAL A 159 1.22 9.20 -0.21
N CYS A 160 1.43 7.94 -0.59
CA CYS A 160 2.56 7.15 -0.13
C CYS A 160 3.90 7.83 -0.42
N ASP A 161 4.12 8.29 -1.66
CA ASP A 161 5.34 8.99 -2.03
C ASP A 161 5.57 10.22 -1.14
N GLU A 162 4.54 11.03 -0.90
CA GLU A 162 4.66 12.22 -0.04
C GLU A 162 4.99 11.84 1.42
N LEU A 163 4.36 10.78 1.94
CA LEU A 163 4.55 10.34 3.34
C LEU A 163 5.90 9.66 3.59
N TYR A 164 6.45 8.97 2.59
CA TYR A 164 7.59 8.07 2.82
C TYR A 164 8.87 8.44 2.06
N SER A 165 8.83 9.45 1.18
CA SER A 165 10.02 9.88 0.40
C SER A 165 11.16 10.46 1.26
N ARG A 166 10.84 10.98 2.45
CA ARG A 166 11.78 11.68 3.34
C ARG A 166 12.02 10.98 4.67
N GLY A 167 11.42 9.81 4.88
CA GLY A 167 11.40 9.11 6.17
C GLY A 167 10.00 8.59 6.47
N ASP A 168 9.65 8.42 7.73
CA ASP A 168 8.30 8.00 8.13
C ASP A 168 7.47 9.22 8.58
N ASP A 169 7.05 10.07 7.63
CA ASP A 169 6.20 11.22 7.96
C ASP A 169 4.77 10.80 8.36
N TYR A 170 4.41 9.53 8.18
CA TYR A 170 3.11 9.01 8.61
C TYR A 170 3.03 8.88 10.13
N ASN A 171 4.01 8.23 10.77
CA ASN A 171 4.05 8.14 12.25
C ASN A 171 4.82 9.31 12.88
N HIS A 172 5.80 9.86 12.17
CA HIS A 172 6.75 10.85 12.66
C HIS A 172 6.80 12.10 11.77
N ALA A 173 5.63 12.73 11.57
CA ALA A 173 5.49 13.90 10.71
C ALA A 173 6.55 14.99 10.98
N GLY A 174 7.40 15.20 9.98
CA GLY A 174 8.39 16.28 9.96
C GLY A 174 7.75 17.65 9.80
N LYS A 175 8.58 18.69 9.95
CA LYS A 175 8.13 20.10 9.85
C LYS A 175 7.42 20.40 8.52
N GLU A 176 7.90 19.81 7.43
CA GLU A 176 7.33 20.01 6.10
C GLU A 176 5.93 19.39 5.99
N MET A 177 5.76 18.14 6.45
CA MET A 177 4.45 17.49 6.50
C MET A 177 3.46 18.23 7.39
N ILE A 178 3.89 18.65 8.59
CA ILE A 178 3.07 19.47 9.49
C ILE A 178 2.63 20.76 8.80
N HIS A 179 3.56 21.45 8.12
CA HIS A 179 3.24 22.67 7.38
C HIS A 179 2.22 22.42 6.26
N CYS A 180 2.36 21.33 5.50
CA CYS A 180 1.40 20.94 4.47
C CYS A 180 0.00 20.69 5.07
N ILE A 181 -0.08 19.98 6.20
CA ILE A 181 -1.35 19.72 6.91
C ILE A 181 -1.98 21.03 7.39
N GLU A 182 -1.20 21.90 8.01
CA GLU A 182 -1.67 23.21 8.48
C GLU A 182 -2.17 24.07 7.34
N SER A 183 -1.42 24.15 6.23
CA SER A 183 -1.83 24.91 5.05
C SER A 183 -3.10 24.37 4.39
N LEU A 184 -3.35 23.06 4.46
CA LEU A 184 -4.48 22.43 3.78
C LEU A 184 -5.76 22.43 4.65
N LEU A 185 -5.62 22.24 5.96
CA LEU A 185 -6.75 21.94 6.85
C LEU A 185 -6.97 22.95 7.98
N VAL A 186 -5.99 23.80 8.29
CA VAL A 186 -6.05 24.73 9.43
C VAL A 186 -6.10 26.18 8.97
N ASN A 187 -5.20 26.57 8.08
CA ASN A 187 -5.01 27.94 7.67
C ASN A 187 -5.79 28.25 6.40
N PRO A 188 -6.81 29.15 6.44
CA PRO A 188 -7.54 29.51 5.25
C PRO A 188 -6.67 30.32 4.28
N ILE A 189 -6.99 30.23 2.99
CA ILE A 189 -6.40 31.13 1.99
C ILE A 189 -6.94 32.54 2.26
N ASN A 190 -6.05 33.46 2.60
CA ASN A 190 -6.39 34.87 2.66
C ASN A 190 -6.53 35.40 1.22
N LEU A 191 -7.75 35.79 0.86
CA LEU A 191 -8.10 36.41 -0.43
C LEU A 191 -7.83 37.92 -0.39
#